data_AF-A0A0R3AZ99-F1
#
_entry.id   AF-A0A0R3AZ99-F1
#
_cell.length_a   1.000
_cell.length_b   1.000
_cell.length_c   1.000
_cell.angle_alpha   90.00
_cell.angle_beta   90.00
_cell.angle_gamma   90.00
#
_symmetry.space_group_name_H-M   'P 1'
#
loop_
_entity.id
_entity.type
_entity.pdbx_description
1 polymer ?
#
loop_
_entity_poly.entity_id
_entity_poly.type
_entity_poly.pdbx_seq_one_letter_code
_entity_poly.pdbx_strand_id
1 'polypeptide(L)'
;MEKVHRTLILTNNKDNSLIYGHCISWTLSELDYVLPDWKTYNTGNFSAHFKDLENIDDLENNLNTGTLEINLERFMLKATLPNFENFFIEQSHEESNFNPFINLCTFSKVYFADIGQNAKNPVDFITAYQSEFEDFKEKFHVDLSHNPHLIGSFSFFTPTRIEESFKGHNSPEFCGYEIHLHDYFRSYTGATVLTTAAAGEKTHEQSFNLDDKYRKIACGFVPDKQTTIVKLDENIIYKSSFYLLKNISVNTNIVTHKKIKSNGTTIIQATSDKSKFDV
;
A
#
# COMPACT_ATOMS: atom_id res chain seq x y z
N MET A 1 -23.51 3.82 4.98
CA MET A 1 -22.46 2.80 4.77
C MET A 1 -21.85 2.51 6.12
N GLU A 2 -21.66 1.23 6.43
CA GLU A 2 -21.04 0.83 7.68
C GLU A 2 -19.54 1.05 7.60
N LYS A 3 -18.98 1.66 8.64
CA LYS A 3 -17.55 1.94 8.76
C LYS A 3 -17.03 1.16 9.96
N VAL A 4 -15.92 0.48 9.78
CA VAL A 4 -15.24 -0.24 10.85
C VAL A 4 -13.81 0.25 10.99
N HIS A 5 -13.25 0.03 12.17
CA HIS A 5 -11.92 0.47 12.51
C HIS A 5 -11.04 -0.74 12.81
N ARG A 6 -10.51 -1.33 11.73
CA ARG A 6 -9.73 -2.56 11.78
C ARG A 6 -8.41 -2.30 12.46
N THR A 7 -8.28 -2.81 13.68
CA THR A 7 -7.19 -2.50 14.58
C THR A 7 -6.31 -3.72 14.78
N LEU A 8 -5.00 -3.54 14.66
CA LEU A 8 -3.97 -4.52 14.99
C LEU A 8 -3.04 -3.90 16.03
N ILE A 9 -2.75 -4.65 17.09
CA ILE A 9 -1.81 -4.27 18.14
C ILE A 9 -0.81 -5.39 18.36
N LEU A 10 0.47 -5.07 18.26
CA LEU A 10 1.57 -5.92 18.67
C LEU A 10 2.04 -5.50 20.06
N THR A 11 2.05 -6.43 21.01
CA THR A 11 2.49 -6.20 22.39
C THR A 11 3.58 -7.17 22.82
N ASN A 12 4.39 -6.76 23.79
CA ASN A 12 5.34 -7.62 24.50
C ASN A 12 4.63 -8.44 25.59
N ASN A 13 4.79 -9.77 25.54
CA ASN A 13 4.12 -10.69 26.47
C ASN A 13 4.59 -10.54 27.92
N LYS A 14 5.77 -9.95 28.15
CA LYS A 14 6.36 -9.83 29.49
C LYS A 14 5.75 -8.68 30.29
N ASP A 15 5.52 -7.54 29.65
CA ASP A 15 5.12 -6.30 30.31
C ASP A 15 3.92 -5.61 29.66
N ASN A 16 3.32 -6.23 28.64
CA ASN A 16 2.20 -5.71 27.86
C ASN A 16 2.50 -4.38 27.17
N SER A 17 3.77 -4.02 26.99
CA SER A 17 4.16 -2.79 26.30
C SER A 17 3.81 -2.85 24.81
N LEU A 18 3.46 -1.70 24.24
CA LEU A 18 3.23 -1.54 22.82
C LEU A 18 4.54 -1.75 22.04
N ILE A 19 4.53 -2.66 21.08
CA ILE A 19 5.59 -2.81 20.08
C ILE A 19 5.25 -2.04 18.81
N TYR A 20 4.02 -2.15 18.35
CA TYR A 20 3.49 -1.44 17.19
C TYR A 20 1.98 -1.58 17.17
N GLY A 21 1.25 -0.59 16.68
CA GLY A 21 -0.17 -0.71 16.45
C GLY A 21 -0.61 0.07 15.23
N HIS A 22 -1.72 -0.35 14.65
CA HIS A 22 -2.42 0.49 13.70
C HIS A 22 -3.92 0.27 13.75
N CYS A 23 -4.66 1.29 13.31
CA CYS A 23 -6.08 1.23 13.04
C CYS A 23 -6.33 1.71 11.61
N ILE A 24 -7.08 0.92 10.86
CA ILE A 24 -7.51 1.25 9.53
C ILE A 24 -8.99 1.61 9.58
N SER A 25 -9.31 2.84 9.19
CA SER A 25 -10.69 3.26 9.04
C SER A 25 -11.24 2.80 7.70
N TRP A 26 -11.99 1.70 7.72
CA TRP A 26 -12.43 0.98 6.53
C TRP A 26 -13.93 1.13 6.32
N THR A 27 -14.34 1.62 5.17
CA THR A 27 -15.75 1.60 4.75
C THR A 27 -16.02 0.24 4.13
N LEU A 28 -17.01 -0.49 4.65
CA LEU A 28 -17.30 -1.84 4.20
C LEU A 28 -18.13 -1.85 2.91
N SER A 29 -17.73 -2.72 1.99
CA SER A 29 -18.56 -3.22 0.90
C SER A 29 -19.39 -4.44 1.34
N GLU A 30 -20.31 -4.90 0.50
CA GLU A 30 -21.14 -6.09 0.76
C GLU A 30 -20.33 -7.41 0.86
N LEU A 31 -19.07 -7.40 0.40
CA LEU A 31 -18.20 -8.57 0.40
C LEU A 31 -17.19 -8.57 1.54
N ASP A 32 -17.10 -7.47 2.29
CA ASP A 32 -16.15 -7.35 3.39
C ASP A 32 -16.65 -8.10 4.63
N TYR A 33 -15.72 -8.78 5.30
CA TYR A 33 -15.99 -9.45 6.57
C TYR A 33 -15.76 -8.50 7.75
N VAL A 34 -16.39 -8.83 8.89
CA VAL A 34 -16.24 -8.12 10.16
C VAL A 34 -15.59 -9.03 11.20
N LEU A 35 -14.80 -8.43 12.08
CA LEU A 35 -14.14 -9.07 13.22
C LEU A 35 -14.62 -8.45 14.54
N PRO A 36 -15.76 -8.89 15.08
CA PRO A 36 -16.37 -8.24 16.25
C PRO A 36 -15.61 -8.50 17.57
N ASP A 37 -14.88 -9.61 17.67
CA ASP A 37 -14.20 -10.03 18.88
C ASP A 37 -12.68 -9.94 18.74
N TRP A 38 -11.99 -9.71 19.86
CA TRP A 38 -10.53 -9.73 19.88
C TRP A 38 -10.00 -11.13 19.56
N LYS A 39 -9.23 -11.21 18.49
CA LYS A 39 -8.43 -12.38 18.16
C LYS A 39 -6.99 -12.13 18.58
N THR A 40 -6.35 -13.15 19.12
CA THR A 40 -4.96 -13.07 19.58
C THR A 40 -4.13 -14.16 18.92
N TYR A 41 -2.98 -13.79 18.39
CA TYR A 41 -1.96 -14.67 17.89
C TYR A 41 -0.67 -14.46 18.70
N ASN A 42 -0.09 -15.53 19.22
CA ASN A 42 1.13 -15.45 20.04
C ASN A 42 2.30 -16.02 19.25
N THR A 43 3.46 -15.35 19.31
CA THR A 43 4.70 -15.83 18.73
C THR A 43 5.88 -15.39 19.59
N GLY A 44 6.59 -16.37 20.17
CA GLY A 44 7.71 -16.13 21.09
C GLY A 44 7.36 -15.13 22.22
N ASN A 45 8.07 -14.01 22.22
CA ASN A 45 7.95 -12.96 23.24
C ASN A 45 6.81 -11.96 22.98
N PHE A 46 6.06 -12.11 21.89
CA PHE A 46 5.10 -11.12 21.43
C PHE A 46 3.71 -11.71 21.17
N SER A 47 2.72 -10.82 21.16
CA SER A 47 1.34 -11.13 20.77
C SER A 47 0.84 -10.11 19.77
N ALA A 48 0.09 -10.57 18.77
CA ALA A 48 -0.72 -9.76 17.89
C ALA A 48 -2.19 -9.88 18.30
N HIS A 49 -2.82 -8.74 18.60
CA HIS A 49 -4.23 -8.63 18.92
C HIS A 49 -4.93 -7.88 17.80
N PHE A 50 -6.05 -8.39 17.30
CA PHE A 50 -6.77 -7.75 16.21
C PHE A 50 -8.29 -7.88 16.34
N LYS A 51 -8.98 -6.80 15.99
CA LYS A 51 -10.44 -6.62 16.07
C LYS A 51 -10.88 -5.44 15.19
N ASP A 52 -12.11 -5.46 14.71
CA ASP A 52 -12.77 -4.29 14.14
C ASP A 52 -13.46 -3.52 15.28
N LEU A 53 -13.00 -2.30 15.55
CA LEU A 53 -13.63 -1.40 16.52
C LEU A 53 -14.83 -0.69 15.87
N GLU A 54 -15.95 -0.60 16.58
CA GLU A 54 -17.18 0.06 16.08
C GLU A 54 -17.13 1.58 16.27
N ASN A 55 -16.47 2.06 17.33
CA ASN A 55 -16.29 3.47 17.64
C ASN A 55 -14.81 3.71 18.02
N ILE A 56 -14.23 4.80 17.52
CA ILE A 56 -12.87 5.23 17.82
C ILE A 56 -12.78 6.61 18.48
N ASP A 57 -13.90 7.26 18.78
CA ASP A 57 -13.93 8.61 19.37
C ASP A 57 -13.10 8.66 20.65
N ASP A 58 -13.26 7.67 21.55
CA ASP A 58 -12.48 7.56 22.77
C ASP A 58 -10.99 7.34 22.49
N LEU A 59 -10.67 6.52 21.48
CA LEU A 59 -9.29 6.23 21.07
C LEU A 59 -8.62 7.50 20.49
N GLU A 60 -9.29 8.22 19.59
CA GLU A 60 -8.81 9.47 19.03
C GLU A 60 -8.68 10.56 20.10
N ASN A 61 -9.65 10.67 21.01
CA ASN A 61 -9.59 11.61 22.13
C ASN A 61 -8.37 11.34 23.01
N ASN A 62 -8.13 10.09 23.41
CA ASN A 62 -6.96 9.72 24.19
C ASN A 62 -5.67 10.07 23.45
N LEU A 63 -5.57 9.72 22.17
CA LEU A 63 -4.39 9.98 21.36
C LEU A 63 -4.14 11.48 21.14
N ASN A 64 -5.19 12.29 21.02
CA ASN A 64 -5.08 13.74 20.98
C ASN A 64 -4.56 14.34 22.30
N THR A 65 -4.74 13.63 23.42
CA THR A 65 -4.12 13.98 24.72
C THR A 65 -2.75 13.34 24.94
N GLY A 66 -2.21 12.63 23.94
CA GLY A 66 -0.90 12.01 23.98
C GLY A 66 -0.86 10.62 24.64
N THR A 67 -2.01 9.96 24.79
CA THR A 67 -2.11 8.63 25.39
C THR A 67 -2.82 7.65 24.47
N LEU A 68 -2.35 6.41 24.43
CA LEU A 68 -3.06 5.30 23.81
C LEU A 68 -3.64 4.44 24.92
N GLU A 69 -4.96 4.28 24.96
CA GLU A 69 -5.63 3.33 25.86
C GLU A 69 -6.54 2.41 25.06
N ILE A 70 -6.28 1.10 25.11
CA ILE A 70 -7.11 0.09 24.44
C ILE A 70 -7.35 -1.08 25.41
N ASN A 71 -8.63 -1.44 25.58
CA ASN A 71 -9.01 -2.63 26.34
C ASN A 71 -8.93 -3.88 25.45
N LEU A 72 -7.93 -4.73 25.71
CA LEU A 72 -7.70 -6.01 25.01
C LEU A 72 -8.35 -7.19 25.75
N GLU A 73 -9.43 -6.94 26.50
CA GLU A 73 -10.19 -7.83 27.38
C GLU A 73 -9.42 -8.38 28.59
N ARG A 74 -8.20 -8.89 28.35
CA ARG A 74 -7.32 -9.47 29.37
C ARG A 74 -6.57 -8.40 30.16
N PHE A 75 -6.24 -7.31 29.49
CA PHE A 75 -5.53 -6.18 30.09
C PHE A 75 -5.87 -4.90 29.33
N MET A 76 -5.59 -3.77 29.99
CA MET A 76 -5.66 -2.46 29.38
C MET A 76 -4.26 -2.08 28.89
N LEU A 77 -4.10 -1.99 27.57
CA LEU A 77 -2.90 -1.43 26.98
C LEU A 77 -2.87 0.07 27.27
N LYS A 78 -1.73 0.56 27.77
CA LYS A 78 -1.46 1.98 27.94
C LYS A 78 -0.10 2.32 27.35
N ALA A 79 -0.06 3.32 26.48
CA ALA A 79 1.19 3.89 25.98
C ALA A 79 1.12 5.42 25.97
N THR A 80 2.26 6.07 26.13
CA THR A 80 2.36 7.54 26.04
C THR A 80 2.94 7.89 24.67
N LEU A 81 2.12 8.50 23.82
CA LEU A 81 2.43 8.84 22.43
C LEU A 81 2.11 10.34 22.21
N PRO A 82 2.91 11.25 22.79
CA PRO A 82 2.57 12.68 22.84
C PRO A 82 2.76 13.39 21.49
N ASN A 83 3.54 12.80 20.58
CA ASN A 83 3.86 13.39 19.29
C ASN A 83 3.11 12.66 18.17
N PHE A 84 2.76 13.40 17.13
CA PHE A 84 2.18 12.82 15.92
C PHE A 84 2.60 13.56 14.66
N GLU A 85 2.56 12.83 13.54
CA GLU A 85 2.76 13.36 12.20
C GLU A 85 1.60 12.93 11.30
N ASN A 86 1.23 13.80 10.36
CA ASN A 86 0.26 13.49 9.32
C ASN A 86 0.97 13.47 7.97
N PHE A 87 0.68 12.47 7.14
CA PHE A 87 1.18 12.42 5.77
C PHE A 87 0.17 11.75 4.85
N PHE A 88 0.28 12.07 3.56
CA PHE A 88 -0.50 11.46 2.50
C PHE A 88 0.43 10.50 1.74
N ILE A 89 0.08 9.23 1.72
CA ILE A 89 0.80 8.19 0.98
C ILE A 89 0.20 8.11 -0.41
N GLU A 90 1.03 8.30 -1.43
CA GLU A 90 0.60 8.28 -2.83
C GLU A 90 0.56 6.86 -3.39
N GLN A 91 -0.20 6.65 -4.47
CA GLN A 91 -0.14 5.40 -5.24
C GLN A 91 1.00 5.50 -6.26
N SER A 92 2.23 5.35 -5.77
CA SER A 92 3.46 5.40 -6.60
C SER A 92 4.32 4.15 -6.39
N HIS A 93 4.89 3.64 -7.48
CA HIS A 93 5.88 2.55 -7.42
C HIS A 93 7.22 2.98 -6.81
N GLU A 94 7.46 4.28 -6.66
CA GLU A 94 8.73 4.84 -6.19
C GLU A 94 8.72 5.16 -4.68
N GLU A 95 7.56 5.16 -4.01
CA GLU A 95 7.50 5.47 -2.58
C GLU A 95 7.85 4.27 -1.70
N SER A 96 8.71 4.50 -0.69
CA SER A 96 9.12 3.51 0.31
C SER A 96 8.34 3.62 1.63
N ASN A 97 7.27 4.41 1.67
CA ASN A 97 6.48 4.60 2.90
C ASN A 97 5.74 3.31 3.25
N PHE A 98 5.73 2.94 4.54
CA PHE A 98 4.91 1.82 4.98
C PHE A 98 3.42 2.14 4.80
N ASN A 99 2.75 1.35 3.98
CA ASN A 99 1.31 1.40 3.78
C ASN A 99 0.76 -0.03 3.90
N PRO A 100 -0.16 -0.30 4.85
CA PRO A 100 -0.80 -1.62 4.90
C PRO A 100 -1.62 -1.91 3.61
N PHE A 101 -1.87 -0.88 2.78
CA PHE A 101 -2.50 -0.98 1.48
C PHE A 101 -1.56 -0.55 0.37
N ILE A 102 -0.69 -1.46 -0.08
CA ILE A 102 0.32 -1.21 -1.13
C ILE A 102 -0.27 -0.55 -2.40
N ASN A 103 -1.56 -0.77 -2.67
CA ASN A 103 -2.22 -0.30 -3.89
C ASN A 103 -3.18 0.89 -3.68
N LEU A 104 -3.32 1.45 -2.48
CA LEU A 104 -4.26 2.56 -2.23
C LEU A 104 -3.53 3.80 -1.74
N CYS A 105 -3.93 4.98 -2.25
CA CYS A 105 -3.59 6.24 -1.61
C CYS A 105 -4.17 6.25 -0.19
N THR A 106 -3.40 6.71 0.79
CA THR A 106 -3.80 6.62 2.19
C THR A 106 -3.44 7.89 2.95
N PHE A 107 -4.41 8.49 3.61
CA PHE A 107 -4.14 9.46 4.67
C PHE A 107 -3.67 8.72 5.91
N SER A 108 -2.49 9.09 6.41
CA SER A 108 -1.88 8.47 7.56
C SER A 108 -1.65 9.49 8.66
N LYS A 109 -1.98 9.11 9.89
CA LYS A 109 -1.60 9.83 11.11
C LYS A 109 -0.85 8.88 12.02
N VAL A 110 0.42 9.16 12.29
CA VAL A 110 1.29 8.29 13.08
C VAL A 110 1.61 8.95 14.39
N TYR A 111 1.34 8.25 15.48
CA TYR A 111 1.61 8.67 16.85
C TYR A 111 2.83 7.91 17.38
N PHE A 112 3.76 8.61 18.00
CA PHE A 112 5.00 8.02 18.48
C PHE A 112 5.34 8.52 19.89
N ALA A 113 6.02 7.64 20.64
CA ALA A 113 6.52 7.97 21.96
C ALA A 113 7.62 9.04 21.88
N ASP A 114 7.84 9.76 22.99
CA ASP A 114 9.05 10.57 23.11
C ASP A 114 10.27 9.68 22.98
N ILE A 115 11.25 10.13 22.19
CA ILE A 115 12.55 9.48 22.05
C ILE A 115 13.32 9.71 23.35
N GLY A 116 12.93 9.01 24.41
CA GLY A 116 13.67 8.98 25.66
C GLY A 116 15.03 8.34 25.43
N GLN A 117 16.09 8.93 25.99
CA GLN A 117 17.50 8.53 25.89
C GLN A 117 17.81 7.07 26.33
N ASN A 118 16.80 6.27 26.70
CA ASN A 118 16.87 4.86 27.09
C ASN A 118 16.24 3.90 26.07
N ALA A 119 15.77 4.38 24.91
CA ALA A 119 15.27 3.51 23.86
C ALA A 119 16.44 2.65 23.33
N LYS A 120 16.38 1.34 23.56
CA LYS A 120 17.18 0.39 22.78
C LYS A 120 16.98 0.75 21.31
N ASN A 121 18.07 0.84 20.55
CA ASN A 121 18.01 1.08 19.12
C ASN A 121 16.98 0.13 18.49
N PRO A 122 15.91 0.64 17.83
CA PRO A 122 14.86 -0.21 17.25
C PRO A 122 15.40 -1.30 16.33
N VAL A 123 16.50 -1.02 15.61
CA VAL A 123 17.18 -2.00 14.74
C VAL A 123 17.76 -3.15 15.54
N ASP A 124 18.43 -2.86 16.65
CA ASP A 124 19.03 -3.89 17.52
C ASP A 124 17.93 -4.72 18.20
N PHE A 125 16.82 -4.08 18.57
CA PHE A 125 15.65 -4.77 19.11
C PHE A 125 15.05 -5.74 18.09
N ILE A 126 14.84 -5.31 16.84
CA ILE A 126 14.33 -6.19 15.78
C ILE A 126 15.30 -7.33 15.50
N THR A 127 16.60 -7.04 15.41
CA THR A 127 17.64 -8.05 15.17
C THR A 127 17.65 -9.12 16.26
N ALA A 128 17.44 -8.73 17.52
CA ALA A 128 17.41 -9.67 18.64
C ALA A 128 16.22 -10.66 18.61
N TYR A 129 15.13 -10.30 17.90
CA TYR A 129 13.91 -11.12 17.79
C TYR A 129 13.48 -11.33 16.34
N GLN A 130 14.47 -11.49 15.44
CA GLN A 130 14.25 -11.54 14.00
C GLN A 130 13.21 -12.60 13.58
N SER A 131 13.25 -13.79 14.19
CA SER A 131 12.31 -14.87 13.86
C SER A 131 10.85 -14.50 14.11
N GLU A 132 10.57 -13.83 15.22
CA GLU A 132 9.22 -13.41 15.58
C GLU A 132 8.72 -12.28 14.66
N PHE A 133 9.60 -11.35 14.27
CA PHE A 133 9.24 -10.28 13.34
C PHE A 133 9.01 -10.77 11.90
N GLU A 134 9.76 -11.78 11.44
CA GLU A 134 9.48 -12.41 10.14
C GLU A 134 8.14 -13.16 10.15
N ASP A 135 7.80 -13.86 11.24
CA ASP A 135 6.48 -14.51 11.37
C ASP A 135 5.33 -13.48 11.38
N PHE A 136 5.50 -12.33 12.04
CA PHE A 136 4.52 -11.24 11.95
C PHE A 136 4.39 -10.66 10.54
N LYS A 137 5.50 -10.49 9.82
CA LYS A 137 5.48 -10.04 8.44
C LYS A 137 4.72 -11.03 7.54
N GLU A 138 4.96 -12.32 7.69
CA GLU A 138 4.27 -13.35 6.90
C GLU A 138 2.77 -13.41 7.20
N LYS A 139 2.36 -13.24 8.46
CA LYS A 139 0.96 -13.39 8.89
C LYS A 139 0.10 -12.14 8.78
N PHE A 140 0.70 -10.98 9.03
CA PHE A 140 -0.03 -9.70 9.13
C PHE A 140 0.46 -8.66 8.12
N HIS A 141 1.45 -9.00 7.29
CA HIS A 141 2.05 -8.07 6.32
C HIS A 141 2.63 -6.80 6.97
N VAL A 142 3.06 -6.89 8.23
CA VAL A 142 3.73 -5.82 8.96
C VAL A 142 5.23 -6.05 8.93
N ASP A 143 5.93 -5.31 8.07
CA ASP A 143 7.38 -5.44 7.91
C ASP A 143 8.14 -4.39 8.75
N LEU A 144 8.26 -4.67 10.05
CA LEU A 144 9.02 -3.81 10.97
C LEU A 144 10.53 -3.87 10.73
N SER A 145 11.05 -4.94 10.13
CA SER A 145 12.45 -5.06 9.74
C SER A 145 12.86 -3.99 8.73
N HIS A 146 12.01 -3.71 7.74
CA HIS A 146 12.23 -2.61 6.80
C HIS A 146 11.76 -1.24 7.34
N ASN A 147 10.93 -1.23 8.40
CA ASN A 147 10.36 -0.02 8.99
C ASN A 147 10.62 0.08 10.51
N PRO A 148 11.89 0.08 10.95
CA PRO A 148 12.23 0.03 12.38
C PRO A 148 11.78 1.28 13.15
N HIS A 149 11.58 2.40 12.45
CA HIS A 149 11.06 3.64 13.02
C HIS A 149 9.61 3.54 13.52
N LEU A 150 8.87 2.49 13.14
CA LEU A 150 7.51 2.25 13.61
C LEU A 150 7.45 1.54 14.97
N ILE A 151 8.58 1.10 15.52
CA ILE A 151 8.60 0.49 16.86
C ILE A 151 8.16 1.52 17.91
N GLY A 152 7.20 1.13 18.75
CA GLY A 152 6.59 1.98 19.76
C GLY A 152 5.60 3.00 19.21
N SER A 153 5.13 2.83 17.97
CA SER A 153 4.16 3.73 17.34
C SER A 153 2.75 3.14 17.25
N PHE A 154 1.77 4.03 17.07
CA PHE A 154 0.41 3.68 16.68
C PHE A 154 -0.02 4.52 15.48
N SER A 155 -0.51 3.89 14.43
CA SER A 155 -0.86 4.58 13.17
C SER A 155 -2.35 4.49 12.83
N PHE A 156 -2.95 5.60 12.42
CA PHE A 156 -4.27 5.64 11.79
C PHE A 156 -4.14 5.75 10.28
N PHE A 157 -4.77 4.82 9.56
CA PHE A 157 -4.80 4.81 8.10
C PHE A 157 -6.23 4.98 7.61
N THR A 158 -6.43 5.96 6.73
CA THR A 158 -7.69 6.18 6.02
C THR A 158 -7.43 6.09 4.52
N PRO A 159 -7.63 4.90 3.92
CA PRO A 159 -7.40 4.69 2.50
C PRO A 159 -8.48 5.38 1.66
N THR A 160 -8.04 6.01 0.57
CA THR A 160 -8.93 6.50 -0.50
C THR A 160 -9.39 5.32 -1.35
N ARG A 161 -10.68 5.32 -1.70
CA ARG A 161 -11.34 4.25 -2.45
C ARG A 161 -11.70 4.71 -3.87
N ILE A 162 -10.71 5.31 -4.53
CA ILE A 162 -10.77 5.69 -5.94
C ILE A 162 -9.94 4.67 -6.72
N GLU A 163 -10.56 4.05 -7.72
CA GLU A 163 -9.90 3.15 -8.65
C GLU A 163 -9.70 3.85 -10.00
N GLU A 164 -8.48 3.83 -10.50
CA GLU A 164 -8.14 4.39 -11.80
C GLU A 164 -7.95 3.28 -12.83
N SER A 165 -8.58 3.45 -13.98
CA SER A 165 -8.32 2.67 -15.18
C SER A 165 -7.85 3.59 -16.29
N PHE A 166 -6.81 3.15 -17.00
CA PHE A 166 -6.13 3.93 -18.01
C PHE A 166 -5.87 3.07 -19.25
N LYS A 167 -6.11 3.62 -20.44
CA LYS A 167 -5.82 2.96 -21.71
C LYS A 167 -5.31 3.93 -22.76
N GLY A 168 -4.13 3.67 -23.31
CA GLY A 168 -3.58 4.42 -24.46
C GLY A 168 -4.22 4.00 -25.78
N HIS A 169 -4.37 4.95 -26.70
CA HIS A 169 -4.92 4.71 -28.04
C HIS A 169 -4.10 5.42 -29.11
N ASN A 170 -3.69 4.66 -30.14
CA ASN A 170 -2.97 5.17 -31.30
C ASN A 170 -3.69 4.75 -32.59
N SER A 171 -4.66 5.55 -33.03
CA SER A 171 -5.33 5.36 -34.32
C SER A 171 -5.45 6.69 -35.07
N PRO A 172 -5.72 6.65 -36.40
CA PRO A 172 -5.99 7.86 -37.18
C PRO A 172 -7.19 8.66 -36.67
N GLU A 173 -8.17 7.98 -36.06
CA GLU A 173 -9.41 8.58 -35.54
C GLU A 173 -9.22 9.15 -34.13
N PHE A 174 -8.30 8.59 -33.35
CA PHE A 174 -8.04 8.99 -31.97
C PHE A 174 -6.62 8.67 -31.55
N CYS A 175 -5.85 9.71 -31.23
CA CYS A 175 -4.50 9.59 -30.67
C CYS A 175 -4.48 10.29 -29.31
N GLY A 176 -4.34 9.49 -28.25
CA GLY A 176 -4.48 9.96 -26.88
C GLY A 176 -4.71 8.82 -25.90
N TYR A 177 -5.57 9.04 -24.91
CA TYR A 177 -5.88 8.04 -23.89
C TYR A 177 -7.32 8.13 -23.38
N GLU A 178 -7.80 7.01 -22.86
CA GLU A 178 -9.04 6.90 -22.11
C GLU A 178 -8.71 6.71 -20.63
N ILE A 179 -9.39 7.46 -19.78
CA ILE A 179 -9.28 7.38 -18.33
C ILE A 179 -10.67 7.20 -17.72
N HIS A 180 -10.77 6.38 -16.68
CA HIS A 180 -11.96 6.28 -15.86
C HIS A 180 -11.54 6.16 -14.39
N LEU A 181 -12.09 7.04 -13.56
CA LEU A 181 -11.87 7.11 -12.13
C LEU A 181 -13.19 6.74 -11.45
N HIS A 182 -13.20 5.64 -10.72
CA HIS A 182 -14.37 5.16 -10.00
C HIS A 182 -14.25 5.47 -8.52
N ASP A 183 -15.15 6.31 -7.99
CA ASP A 183 -15.27 6.53 -6.54
C ASP A 183 -16.24 5.50 -5.96
N TYR A 184 -15.69 4.40 -5.44
CA TYR A 184 -16.44 3.21 -5.03
C TYR A 184 -17.57 3.52 -4.04
N PHE A 185 -17.37 4.52 -3.18
CA PHE A 185 -18.32 4.90 -2.13
C PHE A 185 -18.98 6.27 -2.37
N ARG A 186 -18.67 6.94 -3.49
CA ARG A 186 -19.14 8.31 -3.82
C ARG A 186 -18.82 9.33 -2.72
N SER A 187 -17.73 9.09 -2.00
CA SER A 187 -17.30 9.88 -0.83
C SER A 187 -16.72 11.25 -1.21
N TYR A 188 -16.35 11.46 -2.47
CA TYR A 188 -15.61 12.63 -2.93
C TYR A 188 -16.40 13.46 -3.96
N THR A 189 -17.72 13.55 -3.77
CA THR A 189 -18.59 14.37 -4.62
C THR A 189 -18.10 15.83 -4.65
N GLY A 190 -17.93 16.38 -5.86
CA GLY A 190 -17.43 17.75 -6.06
C GLY A 190 -15.90 17.85 -6.20
N ALA A 191 -15.18 16.73 -6.10
CA ALA A 191 -13.74 16.71 -6.33
C ALA A 191 -13.39 17.05 -7.80
N THR A 192 -12.22 17.67 -7.98
CA THR A 192 -11.65 18.02 -9.29
C THR A 192 -10.49 17.09 -9.61
N VAL A 193 -10.50 16.55 -10.83
CA VAL A 193 -9.43 15.75 -11.41
C VAL A 193 -8.53 16.63 -12.25
N LEU A 194 -7.22 16.42 -12.11
CA LEU A 194 -6.15 17.01 -12.90
C LEU A 194 -5.31 15.87 -13.47
N THR A 195 -5.22 15.79 -14.79
CA THR A 195 -4.43 14.76 -15.47
C THR A 195 -3.30 15.41 -16.26
N THR A 196 -2.09 14.89 -16.10
CA THR A 196 -0.91 15.27 -16.88
C THR A 196 -0.40 14.06 -17.65
N ALA A 197 -0.36 14.15 -18.97
CA ALA A 197 0.17 13.14 -19.88
C ALA A 197 1.49 13.61 -20.48
N ALA A 198 2.50 12.76 -20.51
CA ALA A 198 3.83 13.07 -21.05
C ALA A 198 4.33 12.00 -22.01
N ALA A 199 4.95 12.40 -23.12
CA ALA A 199 5.69 11.51 -24.02
C ALA A 199 6.93 12.23 -24.62
N GLY A 200 8.13 11.80 -24.20
CA GLY A 200 9.36 12.56 -24.47
C GLY A 200 9.25 14.01 -23.99
N GLU A 201 9.44 14.97 -24.90
CA GLU A 201 9.31 16.41 -24.61
C GLU A 201 7.85 16.92 -24.69
N LYS A 202 6.89 16.09 -25.14
CA LYS A 202 5.49 16.50 -25.27
C LYS A 202 4.76 16.32 -23.94
N THR A 203 4.00 17.32 -23.54
CA THR A 203 3.11 17.27 -22.37
C THR A 203 1.71 17.74 -22.72
N HIS A 204 0.71 17.25 -21.98
CA HIS A 204 -0.68 17.68 -22.10
C HIS A 204 -1.36 17.62 -20.73
N GLU A 205 -2.06 18.69 -20.38
CA GLU A 205 -2.78 18.81 -19.11
C GLU A 205 -4.27 18.99 -19.37
N GLN A 206 -5.09 18.36 -18.54
CA GLN A 206 -6.54 18.52 -18.58
C GLN A 206 -7.13 18.47 -17.18
N SER A 207 -8.23 19.20 -16.97
CA SER A 207 -9.01 19.16 -15.74
C SER A 207 -10.49 18.90 -16.01
N PHE A 208 -11.14 18.16 -15.10
CA PHE A 208 -12.56 17.87 -15.13
C PHE A 208 -13.05 17.48 -13.73
N ASN A 209 -14.37 17.48 -13.51
CA ASN A 209 -14.94 17.01 -12.23
C ASN A 209 -14.83 15.48 -12.14
N LEU A 210 -14.57 14.97 -10.93
CA LEU A 210 -14.60 13.54 -10.66
C LEU A 210 -16.02 13.00 -10.94
N ASP A 211 -16.11 12.07 -11.88
CA ASP A 211 -17.32 11.31 -12.16
C ASP A 211 -16.98 9.89 -12.64
N ASP A 212 -17.91 8.95 -12.42
CA ASP A 212 -17.78 7.53 -12.81
C ASP A 212 -17.93 7.32 -14.33
N LYS A 213 -17.48 8.27 -15.16
CA LYS A 213 -17.59 8.20 -16.62
C LYS A 213 -16.23 7.93 -17.25
N TYR A 214 -16.23 7.12 -18.30
CA TYR A 214 -15.08 7.01 -19.20
C TYR A 214 -14.88 8.30 -19.97
N ARG A 215 -13.66 8.84 -19.91
CA ARG A 215 -13.27 10.08 -20.56
C ARG A 215 -12.17 9.84 -21.56
N LYS A 216 -12.42 10.24 -22.82
CA LYS A 216 -11.43 10.20 -23.90
C LYS A 216 -10.74 11.55 -24.01
N ILE A 217 -9.41 11.53 -23.90
CA ILE A 217 -8.56 12.72 -23.93
C ILE A 217 -7.68 12.65 -25.16
N ALA A 218 -7.98 13.51 -26.13
CA ALA A 218 -7.25 13.60 -27.40
C ALA A 218 -6.04 14.55 -27.25
N CYS A 219 -4.91 14.04 -26.76
CA CYS A 219 -3.68 14.81 -26.59
C CYS A 219 -2.72 14.74 -27.79
N GLY A 220 -3.05 13.96 -28.84
CA GLY A 220 -2.25 13.86 -30.07
C GLY A 220 -1.02 12.95 -29.96
N PHE A 221 -0.86 12.22 -28.86
CA PHE A 221 0.16 11.20 -28.66
C PHE A 221 -0.29 10.16 -27.63
N VAL A 222 0.27 8.96 -27.68
CA VAL A 222 0.11 8.00 -26.57
C VAL A 222 1.16 8.28 -25.50
N PRO A 223 0.76 8.60 -24.25
CA PRO A 223 1.70 8.96 -23.20
C PRO A 223 2.66 7.80 -22.86
N ASP A 224 3.90 8.17 -22.54
CA ASP A 224 4.86 7.31 -21.83
C ASP A 224 4.54 7.26 -20.33
N LYS A 225 4.10 8.41 -19.79
CA LYS A 225 3.75 8.59 -18.38
C LYS A 225 2.44 9.35 -18.28
N GLN A 226 1.61 8.94 -17.34
CA GLN A 226 0.42 9.66 -16.96
C GLN A 226 0.37 9.83 -15.44
N THR A 227 -0.05 11.01 -15.01
CA THR A 227 -0.21 11.36 -13.60
C THR A 227 -1.61 11.90 -13.41
N THR A 228 -2.34 11.34 -12.46
CA THR A 228 -3.65 11.86 -12.02
C THR A 228 -3.53 12.41 -10.61
N ILE A 229 -4.12 13.58 -10.40
CA ILE A 229 -4.30 14.19 -9.09
C ILE A 229 -5.79 14.49 -8.93
N VAL A 230 -6.40 14.02 -7.84
CA VAL A 230 -7.76 14.38 -7.47
C VAL A 230 -7.69 15.27 -6.23
N LYS A 231 -8.38 16.40 -6.29
CA LYS A 231 -8.48 17.38 -5.21
C LYS A 231 -9.90 17.57 -4.74
N LEU A 232 -10.09 17.65 -3.43
CA LEU A 232 -11.34 18.06 -2.79
C LEU A 232 -10.99 19.15 -1.77
N ASP A 233 -11.67 20.30 -1.84
CA ASP A 233 -11.44 21.44 -0.95
C ASP A 233 -9.95 21.83 -0.84
N GLU A 234 -9.29 21.95 -2.00
CA GLU A 234 -7.85 22.26 -2.15
C GLU A 234 -6.88 21.15 -1.67
N ASN A 235 -7.36 20.11 -0.98
CA ASN A 235 -6.55 18.99 -0.53
C ASN A 235 -6.43 17.89 -1.58
N ILE A 236 -5.23 17.34 -1.76
CA ILE A 236 -5.02 16.16 -2.60
C ILE A 236 -5.55 14.94 -1.85
N ILE A 237 -6.52 14.24 -2.44
CA ILE A 237 -7.12 13.02 -1.88
C ILE A 237 -6.72 11.75 -2.62
N TYR A 238 -6.20 11.91 -3.84
CA TYR A 238 -5.70 10.83 -4.67
C TYR A 238 -4.58 11.36 -5.55
N LYS A 239 -3.50 10.60 -5.65
CA LYS A 239 -2.44 10.85 -6.61
C LYS A 239 -1.86 9.53 -7.10
N SER A 240 -1.81 9.39 -8.40
CA SER A 240 -1.25 8.24 -9.08
C SER A 240 -0.26 8.68 -10.15
N SER A 241 0.70 7.82 -10.44
CA SER A 241 1.65 8.03 -11.51
C SER A 241 2.00 6.70 -12.15
N PHE A 242 1.55 6.50 -13.38
CA PHE A 242 1.75 5.27 -14.12
C PHE A 242 2.62 5.50 -15.36
N TYR A 243 3.51 4.55 -15.62
CA TYR A 243 4.22 4.46 -16.90
C TYR A 243 3.50 3.46 -17.79
N LEU A 244 3.26 3.83 -19.04
CA LEU A 244 2.64 2.92 -20.00
C LEU A 244 3.71 2.03 -20.62
N LEU A 245 3.61 0.73 -20.38
CA LEU A 245 4.40 -0.26 -21.12
C LEU A 245 3.88 -0.32 -22.56
N LYS A 246 4.70 0.18 -23.49
CA LYS A 246 4.34 0.27 -24.91
C LYS A 246 4.61 -1.02 -25.70
N ASN A 247 5.58 -1.83 -25.28
CA ASN A 247 5.93 -3.10 -25.91
C ASN A 247 6.66 -4.00 -24.89
N ILE A 248 6.35 -5.29 -24.86
CA ILE A 248 7.12 -6.31 -24.15
C ILE A 248 7.72 -7.26 -25.18
N SER A 249 9.01 -7.13 -25.47
CA SER A 249 9.71 -8.06 -26.35
C SER A 249 10.23 -9.27 -25.56
N VAL A 250 9.65 -10.45 -25.79
CA VAL A 250 10.11 -11.70 -25.17
C VAL A 250 11.00 -12.44 -26.16
N ASN A 251 12.27 -12.60 -25.80
CA ASN A 251 13.22 -13.41 -26.55
C ASN A 251 13.39 -14.78 -25.87
N THR A 252 12.86 -15.83 -26.47
CA THR A 252 13.07 -17.21 -26.01
C THR A 252 14.13 -17.92 -26.83
N ASN A 253 15.14 -18.48 -26.16
CA ASN A 253 16.11 -19.38 -26.78
C ASN A 253 15.79 -20.81 -26.35
N ILE A 254 15.28 -21.64 -27.27
CA ILE A 254 15.11 -23.07 -27.00
C ILE A 254 16.44 -23.74 -27.30
N VAL A 255 17.16 -24.14 -26.25
CA VAL A 255 18.41 -24.89 -26.38
C VAL A 255 18.12 -26.38 -26.21
N THR A 256 18.06 -27.09 -27.33
CA THR A 256 17.87 -28.55 -27.31
C THR A 256 19.24 -29.22 -27.30
N HIS A 257 19.51 -30.00 -26.25
CA HIS A 257 20.74 -30.78 -26.13
C HIS A 257 20.47 -32.24 -26.50
N LYS A 258 20.99 -32.69 -27.63
CA LYS A 258 20.98 -34.11 -28.00
C LYS A 258 22.31 -34.74 -27.61
N LYS A 259 22.29 -35.66 -26.63
CA LYS A 259 23.46 -36.45 -26.25
C LYS A 259 23.53 -37.69 -27.13
N ILE A 260 24.57 -37.79 -27.95
CA ILE A 260 24.84 -38.96 -28.79
C ILE A 260 26.09 -39.65 -28.23
N LYS A 261 25.95 -40.93 -27.85
CA LYS A 261 27.09 -41.77 -27.45
C LYS A 261 27.53 -42.57 -28.66
N SER A 262 28.81 -42.45 -29.04
CA SER A 262 29.43 -43.25 -30.10
C SER A 262 30.85 -43.61 -29.69
N ASN A 263 31.21 -44.89 -29.79
CA ASN A 263 32.52 -45.44 -29.45
C ASN A 263 33.07 -45.03 -28.06
N GLY A 264 32.22 -45.05 -27.03
CA GLY A 264 32.60 -44.70 -25.65
C GLY A 264 32.69 -43.20 -25.36
N THR A 265 32.64 -42.35 -26.38
CA THR A 265 32.68 -40.89 -26.24
C THR A 265 31.26 -40.31 -26.30
N THR A 266 30.95 -39.38 -25.39
CA THR A 266 29.66 -38.65 -25.40
C THR A 266 29.85 -37.33 -26.12
N ILE A 267 29.13 -37.13 -27.23
CA ILE A 267 29.07 -35.86 -27.95
C ILE A 267 27.76 -35.18 -27.60
N ILE A 268 27.83 -33.92 -27.16
CA ILE A 268 26.65 -33.09 -26.90
C ILE A 268 26.46 -32.17 -28.10
N GLN A 269 25.41 -32.43 -28.88
CA GLN A 269 25.01 -31.51 -29.94
C GLN A 269 23.97 -30.55 -29.37
N ALA A 270 24.31 -29.26 -29.32
CA ALA A 270 23.36 -28.20 -29.00
C ALA A 270 22.78 -27.64 -30.30
N THR A 271 21.46 -27.53 -30.38
CA THR A 271 20.77 -26.80 -31.44
C THR A 271 19.99 -25.67 -30.79
N SER A 272 20.27 -24.43 -31.19
CA SER A 272 19.56 -23.25 -30.68
C SER A 272 18.62 -22.72 -31.75
N ASP A 273 17.33 -22.65 -31.43
CA ASP A 273 16.37 -21.88 -32.22
C ASP A 273 16.15 -20.52 -31.57
N LYS A 274 16.14 -19.46 -32.39
CA LYS A 274 15.94 -18.06 -31.97
C LYS A 274 14.60 -17.59 -32.49
N SER A 275 13.53 -17.96 -31.79
CA SER A 275 12.17 -17.49 -32.08
C SER A 275 11.94 -16.14 -31.38
N LYS A 276 11.46 -15.13 -32.12
CA LYS A 276 11.01 -13.85 -31.55
C LYS A 276 9.49 -13.81 -31.50
N PHE A 277 8.95 -13.35 -30.38
CA PHE A 277 7.53 -13.05 -30.21
C PHE A 277 7.40 -11.60 -29.77
N ASP A 278 6.68 -10.81 -30.56
CA ASP A 278 6.26 -9.45 -30.19
C ASP A 278 4.80 -9.54 -29.72
N VAL A 279 4.49 -9.05 -28.51
CA VAL A 279 3.14 -9.00 -27.93
C VAL A 279 2.79 -7.57 -27.54
#